data_AF-A0A6S9R9A3-F1
#
_entry.id   AF-A0A6S9R9A3-F1
#
_cell.length_a   1.000
_cell.length_b   1.000
_cell.length_c   1.000
_cell.angle_alpha   90.00
_cell.angle_beta   90.00
_cell.angle_gamma   90.00
#
_symmetry.space_group_name_H-M   'P 1'
#
loop_
_entity.id
_entity.type
_entity.pdbx_description
1 polymer ?
#
loop_
_entity_poly.entity_id
_entity_poly.type
_entity_poly.pdbx_seq_one_letter_code
_entity_poly.pdbx_strand_id
1 'polypeptide(L)'
;MAADDLLVTMRFVFPRNQALEQRAQLLWCDDSGARREQFYADIAQGGELEQLSHQGHRWVLREAASRELLLSVTARLPAGGGGSVQYIVIAADGGAVTDPLRAALWRMGTSPREHLTVVCPTLLKLVNNILSKPQEPKYRSIRMANPSIGPLFRVDGCAELLRLAGFKECTDSEGEKRLVCEEGTCLSSMEDAAVQLKRLHALIIGLPPPPETLRSMQQSATAAASSVAAASADATAQPSHRCHKCKAGIDNDLRRQMAGSGEVGGWRSHGCAARARL
;
A
#
# COMPACT_ATOMS: atom_id res chain seq x y z
N MET A 1 30.72 -3.52 5.64
CA MET A 1 29.87 -4.47 6.40
C MET A 1 28.74 -4.76 5.46
N ALA A 2 28.70 -5.98 4.90
CA ALA A 2 27.53 -6.43 4.16
C ALA A 2 26.34 -6.27 5.11
N ALA A 3 25.29 -5.57 4.68
CA ALA A 3 24.03 -5.65 5.39
C ALA A 3 23.71 -7.15 5.47
N ASP A 4 23.45 -7.67 6.66
CA ASP A 4 23.01 -9.05 6.80
C ASP A 4 21.84 -9.25 5.84
N ASP A 5 22.00 -10.21 4.92
CA ASP A 5 21.01 -10.57 3.90
C ASP A 5 19.83 -11.24 4.61
N LEU A 6 19.02 -10.43 5.28
CA LEU A 6 17.85 -10.90 5.99
C LEU A 6 16.80 -11.32 4.98
N LEU A 7 16.64 -12.64 4.86
CA LEU A 7 15.61 -13.26 4.05
C LEU A 7 14.26 -13.21 4.77
N VAL A 8 13.22 -12.91 4.01
CA VAL A 8 11.82 -12.87 4.40
C VAL A 8 11.04 -13.78 3.46
N THR A 9 10.23 -14.67 4.02
CA THR A 9 9.26 -15.44 3.25
C THR A 9 8.05 -14.56 2.92
N MET A 10 7.71 -14.46 1.64
CA MET A 10 6.56 -13.73 1.11
C MET A 10 5.50 -14.71 0.61
N ARG A 11 4.21 -14.45 0.85
CA ARG A 11 3.10 -15.26 0.32
C ARG A 11 2.12 -14.42 -0.51
N PHE A 12 2.29 -14.45 -1.82
CA PHE A 12 1.40 -13.76 -2.75
C PHE A 12 0.11 -14.54 -2.92
N VAL A 13 -1.02 -13.94 -2.58
CA VAL A 13 -2.37 -14.51 -2.80
C VAL A 13 -3.11 -13.62 -3.78
N PHE A 14 -3.52 -14.18 -4.92
CA PHE A 14 -4.30 -13.45 -5.91
C PHE A 14 -5.78 -13.77 -5.75
N PRO A 15 -6.62 -12.87 -5.17
CA PRO A 15 -8.01 -13.17 -4.90
C PRO A 15 -8.80 -13.39 -6.17
N ARG A 16 -9.92 -14.07 -6.00
CA ARG A 16 -10.89 -14.25 -7.09
C ARG A 16 -11.50 -12.87 -7.42
N ASN A 17 -11.92 -12.65 -8.66
CA ASN A 17 -12.63 -11.43 -9.09
C ASN A 17 -11.80 -10.12 -9.09
N GLN A 18 -10.46 -10.17 -9.02
CA GLN A 18 -9.62 -8.96 -9.02
C GLN A 18 -9.11 -8.53 -10.42
N ALA A 19 -9.32 -9.36 -11.44
CA ALA A 19 -8.90 -9.08 -12.81
C ALA A 19 -9.87 -9.70 -13.82
N LEU A 20 -9.84 -9.26 -15.07
CA LEU A 20 -10.68 -9.81 -16.12
C LEU A 20 -10.08 -11.10 -16.68
N GLU A 21 -8.75 -11.11 -16.85
CA GLU A 21 -8.01 -12.16 -17.56
C GLU A 21 -7.69 -13.40 -16.70
N GLN A 22 -8.12 -13.38 -15.43
CA GLN A 22 -7.91 -14.46 -14.46
C GLN A 22 -6.44 -14.84 -14.20
N ARG A 23 -5.48 -14.07 -14.72
CA ARG A 23 -4.03 -14.28 -14.56
C ARG A 23 -3.33 -12.97 -14.26
N ALA A 24 -2.32 -13.05 -13.39
CA ALA A 24 -1.43 -11.96 -13.07
C ALA A 24 0.03 -12.40 -13.15
N GLN A 25 0.91 -11.48 -13.50
CA GLN A 25 2.35 -11.64 -13.50
C GLN A 25 2.90 -11.05 -12.20
N LEU A 26 3.61 -11.88 -11.44
CA LEU A 26 4.45 -11.44 -10.35
C LEU A 26 5.82 -11.05 -10.92
N LEU A 27 6.23 -9.83 -10.61
CA LEU A 27 7.50 -9.25 -11.00
C LEU A 27 8.24 -8.79 -9.75
N TRP A 28 9.56 -8.82 -9.79
CA TRP A 28 10.38 -8.13 -8.80
C TRP A 28 11.05 -6.91 -9.44
N CYS A 29 11.22 -5.85 -8.68
CA CYS A 29 11.89 -4.64 -9.13
C CYS A 29 13.32 -4.65 -8.61
N ASP A 30 14.27 -4.52 -9.54
CA ASP A 30 15.67 -4.30 -9.20
C ASP A 30 15.88 -2.87 -8.66
N ASP A 31 16.61 -2.76 -7.55
CA ASP A 31 16.99 -1.49 -6.92
C ASP A 31 18.17 -0.81 -7.63
N SER A 32 18.80 -1.46 -8.62
CA SER A 32 19.68 -0.77 -9.56
C SER A 32 18.88 0.35 -10.22
N GLY A 33 19.29 1.61 -10.03
CA GLY A 33 18.49 2.84 -10.20
C GLY A 33 17.68 3.05 -11.49
N ALA A 34 17.76 2.12 -12.45
CA ALA A 34 16.86 1.97 -13.58
C ALA A 34 15.47 1.35 -13.24
N ARG A 35 15.24 0.82 -12.02
CA ARG A 35 13.95 0.23 -11.58
C ARG A 35 13.34 -0.73 -12.61
N ARG A 36 14.13 -1.70 -13.06
CA ARG A 36 13.65 -2.69 -14.04
C ARG A 36 12.76 -3.72 -13.34
N GLU A 37 11.54 -3.88 -13.86
CA GLU A 37 10.67 -4.99 -13.50
C GLU A 37 11.15 -6.26 -14.20
N GLN A 38 11.49 -7.27 -13.42
CA GLN A 38 11.89 -8.58 -13.92
C GLN A 38 10.76 -9.58 -13.62
N PHE A 39 10.35 -10.30 -14.65
CA PHE A 39 9.36 -11.36 -14.51
C PHE A 39 9.86 -12.44 -13.55
N TYR A 40 8.97 -12.88 -12.67
CA TYR A 40 9.24 -13.97 -11.74
C TYR A 40 8.33 -15.17 -11.99
N ALA A 41 7.01 -14.98 -11.92
CA ALA A 41 6.05 -16.07 -12.10
C ALA A 41 4.68 -15.56 -12.56
N ASP A 42 3.85 -16.46 -13.08
CA ASP A 42 2.42 -16.24 -13.27
C ASP A 42 1.64 -16.77 -12.07
N ILE A 43 0.59 -16.05 -11.68
CA ILE A 43 -0.36 -16.44 -10.63
C ILE A 43 -1.77 -16.38 -11.21
N ALA A 44 -2.49 -17.50 -11.15
CA ALA A 44 -3.90 -17.57 -11.54
C ALA A 44 -4.81 -17.01 -10.43
N GLN A 45 -6.03 -16.57 -10.76
CA GLN A 45 -7.00 -16.14 -9.75
C GLN A 45 -7.35 -17.26 -8.77
N GLY A 46 -7.39 -16.89 -7.49
CA GLY A 46 -7.49 -17.83 -6.37
C GLY A 46 -6.19 -18.60 -6.09
N GLY A 47 -5.13 -18.38 -6.87
CA GLY A 47 -3.82 -18.99 -6.70
C GLY A 47 -2.99 -18.28 -5.63
N GLU A 48 -2.01 -19.01 -5.16
CA GLU A 48 -1.04 -18.52 -4.19
C GLU A 48 0.38 -18.93 -4.57
N LEU A 49 1.34 -18.13 -4.14
CA LEU A 49 2.76 -18.35 -4.40
C LEU A 49 3.57 -17.91 -3.18
N GLU A 50 4.41 -18.81 -2.69
CA GLU A 50 5.36 -18.51 -1.62
C GLU A 50 6.76 -18.34 -2.19
N GLN A 51 7.48 -17.32 -1.75
CA GLN A 51 8.83 -17.03 -2.24
C GLN A 51 9.69 -16.34 -1.18
N LEU A 52 10.97 -16.73 -1.10
CA LEU A 52 11.97 -16.03 -0.30
C LEU A 52 12.41 -14.72 -0.98
N SER A 53 12.49 -13.66 -0.21
CA SER A 53 12.86 -12.32 -0.67
C SER A 53 13.81 -11.66 0.31
N HIS A 54 14.69 -10.80 -0.17
CA HIS A 54 15.51 -9.97 0.71
C HIS A 54 14.66 -8.82 1.28
N GLN A 55 14.99 -8.37 2.49
CA GLN A 55 14.41 -7.16 3.05
C GLN A 55 14.64 -5.97 2.10
N GLY A 56 13.60 -5.17 1.85
CA GLY A 56 13.65 -4.01 0.95
C GLY A 56 13.29 -4.33 -0.50
N HIS A 57 13.34 -5.60 -0.94
CA HIS A 57 12.94 -5.97 -2.29
C HIS A 57 11.49 -5.60 -2.56
N ARG A 58 11.28 -4.92 -3.69
CA ARG A 58 9.95 -4.54 -4.15
C ARG A 58 9.42 -5.57 -5.13
N TRP A 59 8.21 -6.04 -4.87
CA TRP A 59 7.43 -6.92 -5.71
C TRP A 59 6.24 -6.19 -6.29
N VAL A 60 5.91 -6.53 -7.53
CA VAL A 60 4.84 -5.92 -8.30
C VAL A 60 3.99 -7.02 -8.90
N LEU A 61 2.68 -6.92 -8.74
CA LEU A 61 1.72 -7.79 -9.40
C LEU A 61 1.02 -7.00 -10.49
N ARG A 62 1.10 -7.47 -11.74
CA ARG A 62 0.42 -6.87 -12.89
C ARG A 62 -0.57 -7.84 -13.52
N GLU A 63 -1.66 -7.35 -14.09
CA GLU A 63 -2.49 -8.18 -14.96
C GLU A 63 -1.71 -8.58 -16.21
N ALA A 64 -1.87 -9.82 -16.68
CA ALA A 64 -0.92 -10.44 -17.61
C ALA A 64 -0.89 -9.78 -18.99
N ALA A 65 -2.05 -9.49 -19.60
CA ALA A 65 -2.11 -8.90 -20.94
C ALA A 65 -2.23 -7.37 -20.89
N SER A 66 -3.04 -6.80 -19.99
CA SER A 66 -3.17 -5.34 -19.85
C SER A 66 -1.92 -4.68 -19.25
N ARG A 67 -1.08 -5.46 -18.55
CA ARG A 67 0.10 -4.98 -17.78
C ARG A 67 -0.28 -3.97 -16.69
N GLU A 68 -1.55 -3.87 -16.34
CA GLU A 68 -2.02 -2.95 -15.33
C GLU A 68 -1.47 -3.32 -13.94
N LEU A 69 -1.06 -2.31 -13.16
CA LEU A 69 -0.58 -2.51 -11.80
C LEU A 69 -1.73 -2.88 -10.87
N LEU A 70 -1.75 -4.12 -10.39
CA LEU A 70 -2.71 -4.60 -9.40
C LEU A 70 -2.23 -4.31 -7.98
N LEU A 71 -0.95 -4.57 -7.72
CA LEU A 71 -0.33 -4.43 -6.40
C LEU A 71 1.16 -4.08 -6.50
N SER A 72 1.66 -3.31 -5.55
CA SER A 72 3.09 -3.15 -5.27
C SER A 72 3.34 -3.34 -3.77
N VAL A 73 4.27 -4.21 -3.41
CA VAL A 73 4.62 -4.51 -2.01
C VAL A 73 6.14 -4.52 -1.85
N THR A 74 6.63 -4.06 -0.70
CA THR A 74 8.05 -4.14 -0.35
C THR A 74 8.22 -5.15 0.79
N ALA A 75 9.08 -6.14 0.60
CA ALA A 75 9.40 -7.13 1.62
C ALA A 75 10.02 -6.44 2.84
N ARG A 76 9.43 -6.63 4.02
CA ARG A 76 9.88 -5.98 5.27
C ARG A 76 9.64 -6.88 6.44
N LEU A 77 10.68 -7.15 7.24
CA LEU A 77 10.56 -7.85 8.52
C LEU A 77 9.54 -7.18 9.44
N PRO A 78 8.78 -7.95 10.24
CA PRO A 78 7.82 -7.39 11.16
C PRO A 78 8.59 -6.76 12.32
N ALA A 79 8.09 -5.64 12.81
CA ALA A 79 8.62 -5.02 14.03
C ALA A 79 8.36 -5.96 15.21
N GLY A 80 9.32 -6.85 15.52
CA GLY A 80 9.14 -7.90 16.53
C GLY A 80 10.18 -9.02 16.57
N GLY A 81 11.06 -9.14 15.56
CA GLY A 81 12.37 -9.82 15.71
C GLY A 81 12.39 -11.33 16.03
N GLY A 82 11.28 -12.07 15.85
CA GLY A 82 11.26 -13.53 15.96
C GLY A 82 11.05 -14.16 14.59
N GLY A 83 11.95 -15.05 14.15
CA GLY A 83 12.03 -15.71 12.83
C GLY A 83 10.82 -16.57 12.42
N SER A 84 9.64 -15.97 12.46
CA SER A 84 8.39 -16.54 11.99
C SER A 84 8.17 -16.06 10.55
N VAL A 85 7.74 -17.00 9.72
CA VAL A 85 7.21 -16.74 8.37
C VAL A 85 6.29 -15.53 8.47
N GLN A 86 6.68 -14.44 7.82
CA GLN A 86 5.75 -13.36 7.63
C GLN A 86 4.71 -13.85 6.65
N TYR A 87 3.51 -14.07 7.15
CA TYR A 87 2.32 -14.02 6.33
C TYR A 87 2.17 -12.58 5.85
N ILE A 88 3.00 -12.16 4.89
CA ILE A 88 2.57 -11.12 3.95
C ILE A 88 1.63 -11.84 3.00
N VAL A 89 0.48 -12.28 3.54
CA VAL A 89 -0.77 -12.15 2.78
C VAL A 89 -0.74 -10.72 2.31
N ILE A 90 -1.09 -10.47 1.07
CA ILE A 90 -1.27 -9.12 0.57
C ILE A 90 -2.33 -8.44 1.46
N ALA A 91 -1.87 -7.87 2.56
CA ALA A 91 -2.59 -7.33 3.68
C ALA A 91 -1.97 -5.96 3.85
N ALA A 92 -2.83 -4.96 3.83
CA ALA A 92 -2.53 -3.53 3.99
C ALA A 92 -1.80 -3.17 5.28
N ASP A 93 -1.48 -4.13 6.13
CA ASP A 93 -1.29 -3.85 7.53
C ASP A 93 0.20 -3.63 7.82
N GLY A 94 0.57 -2.35 7.79
CA GLY A 94 1.67 -1.84 8.61
C GLY A 94 2.93 -1.41 7.87
N GLY A 95 2.89 -0.24 7.24
CA GLY A 95 4.08 0.63 7.19
C GLY A 95 4.49 1.10 5.80
N ALA A 96 3.99 2.29 5.45
CA ALA A 96 4.45 3.20 4.39
C ALA A 96 4.27 2.72 2.94
N VAL A 97 3.17 3.18 2.34
CA VAL A 97 2.86 3.22 0.90
C VAL A 97 2.12 2.00 0.32
N THR A 98 1.05 1.58 0.97
CA THR A 98 -0.07 0.90 0.31
C THR A 98 -1.33 1.73 0.50
N ASP A 99 -2.11 1.91 -0.57
CA ASP A 99 -3.43 2.53 -0.50
C ASP A 99 -4.34 1.63 0.36
N PRO A 100 -4.71 2.04 1.58
CA PRO A 100 -5.45 1.20 2.51
C PRO A 100 -6.83 0.81 1.95
N LEU A 101 -7.41 1.67 1.10
CA LEU A 101 -8.70 1.44 0.47
C LEU A 101 -8.62 0.27 -0.53
N ARG A 102 -7.59 0.25 -1.39
CA ARG A 102 -7.35 -0.86 -2.32
C ARG A 102 -7.11 -2.17 -1.60
N ALA A 103 -6.46 -2.13 -0.44
CA ALA A 103 -6.21 -3.34 0.32
C ALA A 103 -7.48 -3.88 1.03
N ALA A 104 -8.36 -3.01 1.51
CA ALA A 104 -9.69 -3.42 1.98
C ALA A 104 -10.49 -4.08 0.85
N LEU A 105 -10.43 -3.55 -0.38
CA LEU A 105 -11.05 -4.19 -1.56
C LEU A 105 -10.38 -5.50 -1.97
N TRP A 106 -9.05 -5.59 -1.80
CA TRP A 106 -8.31 -6.83 -2.01
C TRP A 106 -8.85 -7.93 -1.10
N ARG A 107 -9.03 -7.62 0.19
CA ARG A 107 -9.68 -8.49 1.17
C ARG A 107 -11.10 -8.86 0.75
N MET A 108 -11.89 -7.93 0.22
CA MET A 108 -13.23 -8.26 -0.28
C MET A 108 -13.20 -9.29 -1.42
N GLY A 109 -12.24 -9.21 -2.34
CA GLY A 109 -12.13 -10.15 -3.46
C GLY A 109 -11.85 -11.60 -3.07
N THR A 110 -11.48 -11.89 -1.81
CA THR A 110 -11.34 -13.28 -1.35
C THR A 110 -12.69 -13.96 -1.15
N SER A 111 -13.76 -13.18 -1.03
CA SER A 111 -15.11 -13.69 -0.84
C SER A 111 -15.69 -14.32 -2.11
N PRO A 112 -16.61 -15.30 -1.96
CA PRO A 112 -17.35 -15.87 -3.09
C PRO A 112 -18.04 -14.79 -3.93
N ARG A 113 -18.09 -15.01 -5.25
CA ARG A 113 -18.65 -14.05 -6.20
C ARG A 113 -20.10 -13.74 -5.88
N GLU A 114 -20.85 -14.74 -5.43
CA GLU A 114 -22.26 -14.66 -5.05
C GLU A 114 -22.46 -13.63 -3.92
N HIS A 115 -21.58 -13.62 -2.91
CA HIS A 115 -21.62 -12.63 -1.85
C HIS A 115 -21.33 -11.22 -2.39
N LEU A 116 -20.31 -11.10 -3.25
CA LEU A 116 -19.89 -9.82 -3.80
C LEU A 116 -20.93 -9.19 -4.74
N THR A 117 -21.73 -10.00 -5.45
CA THR A 117 -22.84 -9.51 -6.30
C THR A 117 -23.92 -8.77 -5.50
N VAL A 118 -24.11 -9.13 -4.23
CA VAL A 118 -25.08 -8.46 -3.33
C VAL A 118 -24.43 -7.27 -2.62
N VAL A 119 -23.19 -7.45 -2.18
CA VAL A 119 -22.46 -6.49 -1.35
C VAL A 119 -22.03 -5.25 -2.13
N CYS A 120 -21.46 -5.40 -3.32
CA CYS A 120 -20.91 -4.26 -4.07
C CYS A 120 -21.98 -3.21 -4.47
N PRO A 121 -23.16 -3.59 -5.02
CA PRO A 121 -24.21 -2.62 -5.31
C PRO A 121 -24.72 -1.89 -4.06
N THR A 122 -24.79 -2.60 -2.93
CA THR A 122 -25.23 -2.04 -1.65
C THR A 122 -24.23 -1.00 -1.14
N LEU A 123 -22.93 -1.31 -1.15
CA LEU A 123 -21.87 -0.36 -0.80
C LEU A 123 -21.87 0.86 -1.73
N LEU A 124 -21.97 0.64 -3.04
CA LEU A 124 -22.06 1.72 -4.03
C LEU A 124 -23.26 2.61 -3.76
N LYS A 125 -24.42 2.06 -3.40
CA LYS A 125 -25.61 2.84 -3.05
C LYS A 125 -25.37 3.70 -1.81
N LEU A 126 -24.77 3.13 -0.75
CA LEU A 126 -24.47 3.87 0.47
C LEU A 126 -23.52 5.05 0.21
N VAL A 127 -22.42 4.78 -0.49
CA VAL A 127 -21.40 5.78 -0.85
C VAL A 127 -21.98 6.85 -1.78
N ASN A 128 -22.68 6.46 -2.86
CA ASN A 128 -23.25 7.41 -3.81
C ASN A 128 -24.37 8.26 -3.21
N ASN A 129 -25.14 7.74 -2.24
CA ASN A 129 -26.17 8.53 -1.56
C ASN A 129 -25.56 9.73 -0.82
N ILE A 130 -24.45 9.52 -0.12
CA ILE A 130 -23.73 10.60 0.57
C ILE A 130 -23.09 11.55 -0.45
N LEU A 131 -22.42 11.03 -1.48
CA LEU A 131 -21.80 11.86 -2.53
C LEU A 131 -22.83 12.73 -3.25
N SER A 132 -24.04 12.21 -3.49
CA SER A 132 -25.11 12.94 -4.19
C SER A 132 -25.81 13.97 -3.28
N LYS A 133 -25.92 13.67 -1.98
CA LYS A 133 -26.67 14.48 -1.01
C LYS A 133 -25.86 14.58 0.30
N PRO A 134 -24.74 15.32 0.32
CA PRO A 134 -23.82 15.32 1.45
C PRO A 134 -24.37 16.01 2.69
N GLN A 135 -25.43 16.81 2.60
CA GLN A 135 -26.04 17.48 3.76
C GLN A 135 -27.21 16.69 4.36
N GLU A 136 -27.61 15.57 3.76
CA GLU A 136 -28.76 14.79 4.22
C GLU A 136 -28.35 13.84 5.35
N PRO A 137 -28.78 14.05 6.62
CA PRO A 137 -28.31 13.27 7.77
C PRO A 137 -28.69 11.78 7.67
N LYS A 138 -29.81 11.49 6.98
CA LYS A 138 -30.30 10.12 6.78
C LYS A 138 -29.30 9.21 6.06
N TYR A 139 -28.49 9.74 5.15
CA TYR A 139 -27.49 8.92 4.43
C TYR A 139 -26.18 8.78 5.20
N ARG A 140 -25.96 9.61 6.20
CA ARG A 140 -24.74 9.63 7.02
C ARG A 140 -24.77 8.66 8.18
N SER A 141 -25.91 8.04 8.49
CA SER A 141 -26.04 7.05 9.57
C SER A 141 -26.53 5.70 9.03
N ILE A 142 -25.79 4.64 9.32
CA ILE A 142 -26.11 3.27 8.92
C ILE A 142 -26.29 2.44 10.19
N ARG A 143 -27.50 1.92 10.39
CA ARG A 143 -27.79 0.96 11.46
C ARG A 143 -27.23 -0.41 11.09
N MET A 144 -26.31 -0.95 11.87
CA MET A 144 -25.68 -2.24 11.56
C MET A 144 -26.65 -3.42 11.69
N ALA A 145 -27.69 -3.26 12.52
CA ALA A 145 -28.78 -4.25 12.67
C ALA A 145 -29.77 -4.28 11.48
N ASN A 146 -29.63 -3.38 10.50
CA ASN A 146 -30.51 -3.40 9.33
C ASN A 146 -30.30 -4.71 8.53
N PRO A 147 -31.36 -5.51 8.30
CA PRO A 147 -31.25 -6.79 7.58
C PRO A 147 -30.62 -6.68 6.19
N SER A 148 -30.77 -5.54 5.50
CA SER A 148 -30.16 -5.33 4.17
C SER A 148 -28.66 -5.03 4.24
N ILE A 149 -28.16 -4.60 5.40
CA ILE A 149 -26.76 -4.21 5.63
C ILE A 149 -26.00 -5.34 6.31
N GLY A 150 -26.67 -6.18 7.11
CA GLY A 150 -26.06 -7.31 7.80
C GLY A 150 -25.11 -8.19 6.96
N PRO A 151 -25.46 -8.55 5.71
CA PRO A 151 -24.56 -9.33 4.83
C PRO A 151 -23.24 -8.63 4.51
N LEU A 152 -23.18 -7.29 4.48
CA LEU A 152 -21.96 -6.53 4.21
C LEU A 152 -20.86 -6.88 5.22
N PHE A 153 -21.23 -7.01 6.49
CA PHE A 153 -20.28 -7.24 7.58
C PHE A 153 -19.80 -8.68 7.69
N ARG A 154 -20.32 -9.59 6.84
CA ARG A 154 -19.81 -10.96 6.70
C ARG A 154 -18.71 -11.08 5.65
N VAL A 155 -18.49 -10.04 4.85
CA VAL A 155 -17.44 -9.99 3.83
C VAL A 155 -16.24 -9.22 4.39
N ASP A 156 -15.10 -9.88 4.42
CA ASP A 156 -13.84 -9.30 4.88
C ASP A 156 -13.50 -8.04 4.09
N GLY A 157 -12.98 -7.03 4.79
CA GLY A 157 -12.65 -5.72 4.20
C GLY A 157 -13.83 -4.75 4.06
N CYS A 158 -15.09 -5.17 4.10
CA CYS A 158 -16.23 -4.24 3.94
C CYS A 158 -16.33 -3.18 5.06
N ALA A 159 -16.23 -3.61 6.32
CA ALA A 159 -16.29 -2.69 7.46
C ALA A 159 -15.11 -1.70 7.45
N GLU A 160 -13.93 -2.20 7.08
CA GLU A 160 -12.73 -1.38 6.94
C GLU A 160 -12.83 -0.39 5.78
N LEU A 161 -13.36 -0.81 4.64
CA LEU A 161 -13.63 0.07 3.50
C LEU A 161 -14.50 1.25 3.90
N LEU A 162 -15.59 1.00 4.64
CA LEU A 162 -16.46 2.06 5.14
C LEU A 162 -15.71 2.97 6.12
N ARG A 163 -14.89 2.41 7.01
CA ARG A 163 -14.05 3.23 7.92
C ARG A 163 -13.09 4.14 7.15
N LEU A 164 -12.41 3.60 6.14
CA LEU A 164 -11.49 4.34 5.28
C LEU A 164 -12.20 5.38 4.40
N ALA A 165 -13.46 5.12 4.02
CA ALA A 165 -14.33 6.08 3.35
C ALA A 165 -14.85 7.19 4.28
N GLY A 166 -14.57 7.14 5.59
CA GLY A 166 -14.89 8.19 6.55
C GLY A 166 -16.04 7.87 7.51
N PHE A 167 -16.49 6.62 7.60
CA PHE A 167 -17.46 6.21 8.63
C PHE A 167 -16.75 5.87 9.94
N LYS A 168 -17.39 6.19 11.07
CA LYS A 168 -16.94 5.83 12.41
C LYS A 168 -17.99 4.93 13.06
N GLU A 169 -17.55 3.94 13.83
CA GLU A 169 -18.44 3.15 14.66
C GLU A 169 -18.86 3.96 15.89
N CYS A 170 -20.17 4.05 16.12
CA CYS A 170 -20.76 4.69 17.28
C CYS A 170 -21.84 3.79 17.87
N THR A 171 -21.97 3.81 19.20
CA THR A 171 -23.11 3.20 19.89
C THR A 171 -24.09 4.32 20.22
N ASP A 172 -25.36 4.17 19.84
CA ASP A 172 -26.38 5.15 20.20
C ASP A 172 -26.79 5.03 21.69
N SER A 173 -27.64 5.95 22.16
CA SER A 173 -28.15 5.95 23.54
C SER A 173 -29.00 4.71 23.87
N GLU A 174 -29.47 3.98 22.87
CA GLU A 174 -30.25 2.75 23.01
C GLU A 174 -29.37 1.49 22.99
N GLY A 175 -28.05 1.65 22.83
CA GLY A 175 -27.08 0.55 22.80
C GLY A 175 -26.90 -0.10 21.42
N GLU A 176 -27.49 0.44 20.35
CA GLU A 176 -27.34 -0.09 19.01
C GLU A 176 -26.07 0.44 18.33
N LYS A 177 -25.35 -0.47 17.64
CA LYS A 177 -24.17 -0.11 16.86
C LYS A 177 -24.56 0.51 15.51
N ARG A 178 -23.97 1.66 15.20
CA ARG A 178 -24.15 2.40 13.96
C ARG A 178 -22.81 2.79 13.35
N LEU A 179 -22.77 2.90 12.03
CA LEU A 179 -21.71 3.61 11.32
C LEU A 179 -22.18 5.01 11.01
N VAL A 180 -21.42 6.02 11.42
CA VAL A 180 -21.76 7.44 11.25
C VAL A 180 -20.65 8.15 10.48
N CYS A 181 -21.02 8.89 9.42
CA CYS A 181 -20.13 9.75 8.66
C CYS A 181 -20.40 11.22 9.05
N GLU A 182 -19.50 11.80 9.84
CA GLU A 182 -19.64 13.16 10.38
C GLU A 182 -19.76 14.22 9.26
N GLU A 183 -20.57 15.24 9.50
CA GLU A 183 -20.61 16.42 8.64
C GLU A 183 -19.21 17.04 8.53
N GLY A 184 -18.82 17.45 7.33
CA GLY A 184 -17.45 17.95 7.06
C GLY A 184 -16.39 16.88 6.79
N THR A 185 -16.72 15.58 6.86
CA THR A 185 -15.80 14.51 6.42
C THR A 185 -15.36 14.74 4.97
N CYS A 186 -14.06 14.57 4.70
CA CYS A 186 -13.50 14.76 3.37
C CYS A 186 -14.10 13.75 2.39
N LEU A 187 -14.77 14.25 1.34
CA LEU A 187 -15.43 13.41 0.35
C LEU A 187 -14.45 12.73 -0.62
N SER A 188 -13.18 13.15 -0.68
CA SER A 188 -12.22 12.56 -1.63
C SER A 188 -12.02 11.06 -1.40
N SER A 189 -11.88 10.62 -0.15
CA SER A 189 -11.74 9.18 0.17
C SER A 189 -12.99 8.39 -0.21
N MET A 190 -14.16 9.04 -0.17
CA MET A 190 -15.44 8.45 -0.54
C MET A 190 -15.62 8.38 -2.06
N GLU A 191 -15.14 9.37 -2.80
CA GLU A 191 -15.02 9.34 -4.26
C GLU A 191 -14.10 8.20 -4.71
N ASP A 192 -12.93 8.07 -4.08
CA ASP A 192 -11.96 7.01 -4.35
C ASP A 192 -12.59 5.63 -4.07
N ALA A 193 -13.29 5.48 -2.95
CA ALA A 193 -14.06 4.27 -2.62
C ALA A 193 -15.10 3.95 -3.69
N ALA A 194 -15.84 4.95 -4.19
CA ALA A 194 -16.83 4.76 -5.24
C ALA A 194 -16.20 4.28 -6.56
N VAL A 195 -15.08 4.88 -6.97
CA VAL A 195 -14.35 4.50 -8.20
C VAL A 195 -13.90 3.04 -8.11
N GLN A 196 -13.26 2.68 -7.00
CA GLN A 196 -12.71 1.35 -6.81
C GLN A 196 -13.82 0.28 -6.64
N LEU A 197 -14.93 0.61 -5.96
CA LEU A 197 -16.10 -0.27 -5.90
C LEU A 197 -16.78 -0.47 -7.25
N LYS A 198 -16.88 0.58 -8.09
CA LYS A 198 -17.44 0.45 -9.46
C LYS A 198 -16.60 -0.49 -10.30
N ARG A 199 -15.28 -0.40 -10.15
CA ARG A 199 -14.33 -1.28 -10.81
C ARG A 199 -14.49 -2.73 -10.38
N LEU A 200 -14.47 -2.99 -9.07
CA LEU A 200 -14.69 -4.34 -8.54
C LEU A 200 -16.05 -4.90 -8.99
N HIS A 201 -17.11 -4.08 -8.91
CA HIS A 201 -18.45 -4.46 -9.36
C HIS A 201 -18.47 -4.84 -10.85
N ALA A 202 -17.83 -4.05 -11.72
CA ALA A 202 -17.72 -4.36 -13.15
C ALA A 202 -17.09 -5.74 -13.40
N LEU A 203 -15.98 -6.04 -12.71
CA LEU A 203 -15.31 -7.35 -12.79
C LEU A 203 -16.23 -8.48 -12.31
N ILE A 204 -16.96 -8.28 -11.21
CA ILE A 204 -17.93 -9.25 -10.66
C ILE A 204 -19.09 -9.52 -11.61
N ILE A 205 -19.46 -8.58 -12.49
CA ILE A 205 -20.52 -8.79 -13.49
C ILE A 205 -19.95 -9.12 -14.88
N GLY A 206 -18.64 -9.31 -15.00
CA GLY A 206 -17.98 -9.66 -16.27
C GLY A 206 -17.92 -8.51 -17.28
N LEU A 207 -18.05 -7.26 -16.82
CA LEU A 207 -17.83 -6.08 -17.64
C LEU A 207 -16.37 -5.62 -17.53
N PRO A 208 -15.82 -4.99 -18.58
CA PRO A 208 -14.50 -4.36 -18.48
C PRO A 208 -14.53 -3.28 -17.37
N PRO A 209 -13.47 -3.16 -16.58
CA PRO A 209 -13.40 -2.11 -15.56
C PRO A 209 -13.46 -0.73 -16.24
N PRO A 210 -14.13 0.26 -15.62
CA PRO A 210 -14.07 1.63 -16.10
C PRO A 210 -12.61 2.11 -16.07
N PRO A 211 -12.18 2.95 -17.03
CA PRO A 211 -10.83 3.47 -17.04
C PRO A 211 -10.53 4.18 -15.72
N GLU A 212 -9.33 3.97 -15.17
CA GLU A 212 -8.90 4.73 -14.00
C GLU A 212 -8.98 6.22 -14.33
N THR A 213 -9.58 6.99 -13.42
CA THR A 213 -9.61 8.45 -13.61
C THR A 213 -8.18 8.98 -13.59
N LEU A 214 -7.90 10.02 -14.38
CA LEU A 214 -6.57 10.67 -14.41
C LEU A 214 -6.08 11.05 -13.01
N ARG A 215 -7.01 11.38 -12.10
CA ARG A 215 -6.71 11.71 -10.71
C ARG A 215 -6.12 10.52 -9.95
N SER A 216 -6.72 9.34 -10.09
CA SER A 216 -6.22 8.09 -9.48
C SER A 216 -4.84 7.69 -10.04
N MET A 217 -4.63 7.90 -11.34
CA MET A 217 -3.33 7.70 -11.97
C MET A 217 -2.28 8.69 -11.44
N GLN A 218 -2.63 9.97 -11.32
CA GLN A 218 -1.74 11.02 -10.80
C GLN A 218 -1.38 10.76 -9.34
N GLN A 219 -2.33 10.38 -8.49
CA GLN A 219 -2.06 10.05 -7.08
C GLN A 219 -1.09 8.89 -6.96
N SER A 220 -1.30 7.81 -7.73
CA SER A 220 -0.41 6.65 -7.76
C SER A 220 0.99 7.04 -8.23
N ALA A 221 1.09 7.90 -9.26
CA ALA A 221 2.37 8.41 -9.74
C ALA A 221 3.07 9.32 -8.70
N THR A 222 2.33 10.19 -8.01
CA THR A 222 2.90 11.06 -6.96
C THR A 222 3.34 10.28 -5.73
N ALA A 223 2.58 9.28 -5.28
CA ALA A 223 2.99 8.42 -4.18
C ALA A 223 4.27 7.63 -4.52
N ALA A 224 4.36 7.14 -5.76
CA ALA A 224 5.57 6.53 -6.28
C ALA A 224 6.76 7.53 -6.33
N ALA A 225 6.53 8.80 -6.66
CA ALA A 225 7.56 9.83 -6.67
C ALA A 225 8.01 10.24 -5.26
N SER A 226 7.08 10.46 -4.33
CA SER A 226 7.37 10.85 -2.95
C SER A 226 8.13 9.77 -2.19
N SER A 227 7.82 8.50 -2.44
CA SER A 227 8.60 7.38 -1.87
C SER A 227 10.03 7.33 -2.41
N VAL A 228 10.27 7.69 -3.68
CA VAL A 228 11.64 7.86 -4.21
C VAL A 228 12.35 9.01 -3.51
N ALA A 229 11.67 10.14 -3.37
CA ALA A 229 12.25 11.33 -2.76
C ALA A 229 12.63 11.07 -1.29
N ALA A 230 11.75 10.42 -0.52
CA ALA A 230 12.03 10.04 0.86
C ALA A 230 13.20 9.07 0.98
N ALA A 231 13.26 8.03 0.13
CA ALA A 231 14.39 7.10 0.10
C ALA A 231 15.70 7.81 -0.28
N SER A 232 15.65 8.78 -1.20
CA SER A 232 16.83 9.55 -1.60
C SER A 232 17.29 10.53 -0.52
N ALA A 233 16.38 11.13 0.23
CA ALA A 233 16.70 12.04 1.33
C ALA A 233 17.38 11.28 2.49
N ASP A 234 16.90 10.08 2.80
CA ASP A 234 17.51 9.20 3.81
C ASP A 234 18.90 8.72 3.36
N ALA A 235 19.07 8.41 2.07
CA ALA A 235 20.38 8.09 1.49
C ALA A 235 21.36 9.27 1.54
N THR A 236 20.90 10.53 1.42
CA THR A 236 21.77 11.71 1.57
C THR A 236 22.17 12.00 3.02
N ALA A 237 21.37 11.57 3.99
CA ALA A 237 21.65 11.71 5.42
C ALA A 237 22.68 10.67 5.93
N GLN A 238 22.87 9.56 5.21
CA GLN A 238 23.92 8.60 5.55
C GLN A 238 25.30 9.08 5.04
N PRO A 239 26.32 9.14 5.91
CA PRO A 239 27.66 9.55 5.50
C PRO A 239 28.27 8.53 4.54
N SER A 240 28.58 8.98 3.32
CA SER A 240 29.07 8.15 2.20
C SER A 240 30.40 7.45 2.50
N HIS A 241 31.16 7.94 3.48
CA HIS A 241 32.37 7.28 3.98
C HIS A 241 32.46 7.38 5.50
N ARG A 242 32.59 6.23 6.16
CA ARG A 242 32.97 6.13 7.57
C ARG A 242 34.45 5.77 7.66
N CYS A 243 35.19 6.46 8.51
CA CYS A 243 36.58 6.11 8.78
C CYS A 243 36.67 4.67 9.31
N HIS A 244 37.54 3.85 8.72
CA HIS A 244 37.66 2.42 9.08
C HIS A 244 38.04 2.22 10.56
N LYS A 245 38.80 3.16 11.14
CA LYS A 245 39.33 3.09 12.50
C LYS A 245 38.39 3.63 13.58
N CYS A 246 37.72 4.77 13.35
CA CYS A 246 36.89 5.42 14.37
C CYS A 246 35.38 5.41 14.07
N LYS A 247 34.97 4.89 12.90
CA LYS A 247 33.58 4.83 12.41
C LYS A 247 32.85 6.17 12.26
N ALA A 248 33.48 7.29 12.59
CA ALA A 248 32.94 8.62 12.32
C ALA A 248 32.74 8.81 10.81
N GLY A 249 31.55 9.26 10.42
CA GLY A 249 31.22 9.63 9.05
C GLY A 249 31.59 11.09 8.79
N ILE A 250 31.96 11.41 7.55
CA ILE A 250 32.00 12.81 7.11
C ILE A 250 30.59 13.14 6.59
N ASP A 251 29.95 14.15 7.17
CA ASP A 251 28.67 14.65 6.66
C ASP A 251 28.82 15.13 5.21
N ASN A 252 27.89 14.77 4.34
CA ASN A 252 27.96 15.08 2.91
C ASN A 252 28.01 16.61 2.64
N ASP A 253 27.51 17.43 3.57
CA ASP A 253 27.57 18.89 3.48
C ASP A 253 29.00 19.45 3.56
N LEU A 254 29.87 18.87 4.39
CA LEU A 254 31.29 19.25 4.46
C LEU A 254 32.03 18.95 3.15
N ARG A 255 31.62 17.90 2.44
CA ARG A 255 32.20 17.53 1.16
C ARG A 255 31.79 18.50 0.04
N ARG A 256 30.54 18.97 0.05
CA ARG A 256 30.07 20.02 -0.88
C ARG A 256 30.77 21.36 -0.62
N GLN A 257 31.00 21.70 0.64
CA GLN A 257 31.75 22.91 0.99
C GLN A 257 33.22 22.84 0.54
N MET A 258 33.88 21.69 0.65
CA MET A 258 35.27 21.53 0.20
C MET A 258 35.43 21.29 -1.31
N ALA A 259 34.42 20.77 -2.01
CA ALA A 259 34.49 20.63 -3.47
C ALA A 259 34.49 21.98 -4.20
N GLY A 260 33.95 23.03 -3.58
CA GLY A 260 33.99 24.40 -4.11
C GLY A 260 35.34 25.10 -3.95
N SER A 261 36.26 24.60 -3.12
CA SER A 261 37.53 25.26 -2.80
C SER A 261 38.72 24.81 -3.65
N GLY A 262 38.54 23.92 -4.64
CA GLY A 262 39.59 23.52 -5.58
C GLY A 262 40.70 22.61 -5.00
N GLU A 263 40.71 22.34 -3.69
CA GLU A 263 41.71 21.49 -3.02
C GLU A 263 41.15 20.09 -2.75
N VAL A 264 40.92 19.30 -3.81
CA VAL A 264 40.62 17.86 -3.67
C VAL A 264 41.80 17.05 -4.19
N GLY A 265 42.95 17.23 -3.55
CA GLY A 265 44.19 16.54 -3.89
C GLY A 265 45.08 16.34 -2.67
N GLY A 266 44.80 15.31 -1.86
CA GLY A 266 45.75 14.85 -0.84
C GLY A 266 45.22 14.78 0.59
N TRP A 267 44.16 14.01 0.84
CA TRP A 267 43.86 13.59 2.21
C TRP A 267 44.84 12.48 2.65
N ARG A 268 45.98 12.87 3.22
CA ARG A 268 46.83 11.96 3.99
C ARG A 268 46.23 11.83 5.39
N SER A 269 45.91 10.60 5.79
CA SER A 269 45.33 10.27 7.09
C SER A 269 46.33 10.52 8.24
N HIS A 270 46.51 11.78 8.64
CA HIS A 270 47.20 12.11 9.87
C HIS A 270 46.23 12.02 11.05
N GLY A 271 46.51 11.07 11.96
CA GLY A 271 46.05 11.04 13.35
C GLY A 271 44.59 11.37 13.61
N CYS A 272 43.70 10.37 13.60
CA CYS A 272 42.37 10.50 14.18
C CYS A 272 42.48 10.55 15.72
N ALA A 273 42.81 11.71 16.27
CA ALA A 273 42.82 11.95 17.71
C ALA A 273 41.38 12.05 18.22
N ALA A 274 41.01 11.16 19.14
CA ALA A 274 39.71 11.19 19.79
C ALA A 274 39.55 12.51 20.58
N ARG A 275 38.65 13.37 20.13
CA ARG A 275 38.16 14.49 20.94
C ARG A 275 37.25 13.92 22.03
N ALA A 276 37.79 13.71 23.22
CA ALA A 276 36.99 13.54 24.42
C ALA A 276 36.22 14.86 24.64
N ARG A 277 34.88 14.79 24.67
CA ARG A 277 34.03 15.89 25.12
C ARG A 277 34.05 15.90 26.65
N LEU A 278 34.45 17.03 27.23
CA LEU A 278 33.98 17.50 28.54
C LEU A 278 32.64 18.20 28.34
#